data_AF-J9EVJ3-F1
#
_entry.id   AF-J9EVJ3-F1
#
_cell.length_a   1.000
_cell.length_b   1.000
_cell.length_c   1.000
_cell.angle_alpha   90.00
_cell.angle_beta   90.00
_cell.angle_gamma   90.00
#
_symmetry.space_group_name_H-M   'P 1'
#
loop_
_entity.id
_entity.type
_entity.pdbx_description
1 polymer ?
#
loop_
_entity_poly.entity_id
_entity_poly.type
_entity_poly.pdbx_seq_one_letter_code
_entity_poly.pdbx_strand_id
1 'polypeptide(L)'
;ISELPPGFEDAWIAAGSKPKFKFTWDTLLNNNKVAGKARCRFDRIIYKSAGVFSGVDFSLEGQNRIRTSLCFPSDHWAILVHFH
;
A
#
# COMPACT_ATOMS: atom_id res chain seq x y z
N ILE A 1 7.22 13.62 13.26
CA ILE A 1 7.00 12.19 12.89
C ILE A 1 7.42 11.40 14.11
N SER A 2 6.47 10.75 14.80
CA SER A 2 6.79 9.89 15.94
C SER A 2 7.37 8.58 15.43
N GLU A 3 8.41 8.09 16.08
CA GLU A 3 8.91 6.75 15.86
C GLU A 3 7.86 5.72 16.33
N LEU A 4 7.82 4.56 15.67
CA LEU A 4 6.97 3.46 16.12
C LEU A 4 7.52 2.89 17.43
N PRO A 5 6.67 2.37 18.33
CA PRO A 5 7.14 1.69 19.52
C PRO A 5 8.11 0.55 19.18
N PRO A 6 9.07 0.21 20.06
CA PRO A 6 10.03 -0.86 19.81
C PRO A 6 9.37 -2.18 19.40
N GLY A 7 9.89 -2.81 18.35
CA GLY A 7 9.39 -4.08 17.82
C GLY A 7 8.19 -3.97 16.87
N PHE A 8 7.66 -2.77 16.63
CA PHE A 8 6.69 -2.52 15.56
C PHE A 8 7.35 -2.00 14.30
N GLU A 9 6.89 -2.49 13.15
CA GLU A 9 7.42 -2.15 11.83
C GLU A 9 6.29 -1.80 10.86
N ASP A 10 6.58 -0.96 9.88
CA ASP A 10 5.71 -0.68 8.73
C ASP A 10 6.03 -1.67 7.61
N ALA A 11 5.04 -2.46 7.17
CA ALA A 11 5.24 -3.55 6.21
C ALA A 11 5.85 -3.09 4.88
N TRP A 12 5.52 -1.88 4.38
CA TRP A 12 6.11 -1.37 3.15
C TRP A 12 7.58 -0.98 3.35
N ILE A 13 7.91 -0.43 4.52
CA ILE A 13 9.30 -0.08 4.87
C ILE A 13 10.13 -1.35 5.02
N ALA A 14 9.64 -2.32 5.80
CA ALA A 14 10.29 -3.61 6.03
C ALA A 14 10.50 -4.41 4.73
N ALA A 15 9.55 -4.36 3.79
CA ALA A 15 9.66 -4.97 2.46
C ALA A 15 10.59 -4.20 1.48
N GLY A 16 11.37 -3.25 1.96
CA GLY A 16 12.40 -2.53 1.20
C GLY A 16 11.93 -1.24 0.52
N SER A 17 10.81 -0.65 0.95
CA SER A 17 10.35 0.67 0.50
C SER A 17 10.24 0.84 -1.03
N LYS A 18 9.81 -0.22 -1.74
CA LYS A 18 9.78 -0.26 -3.22
C LYS A 18 8.88 0.87 -3.77
N PRO A 19 9.40 1.81 -4.61
CA PRO A 19 8.62 2.95 -5.09
C PRO A 19 7.35 2.58 -5.85
N LYS A 20 7.37 1.48 -6.62
CA LYS A 20 6.22 0.98 -7.38
C LYS A 20 5.00 0.61 -6.51
N PHE A 21 5.20 0.39 -5.21
CA PHE A 21 4.15 0.01 -4.27
C PHE A 21 3.91 1.07 -3.19
N LYS A 22 4.43 2.29 -3.38
CA LYS A 22 4.42 3.33 -2.34
C LYS A 22 3.05 3.98 -2.14
N PHE A 23 2.33 4.29 -3.22
CA PHE A 23 1.10 5.07 -3.16
C PHE A 23 -0.10 4.15 -3.29
N THR A 24 -0.92 4.12 -2.24
CA THR A 24 -2.15 3.30 -2.18
C THR A 24 -3.35 4.10 -2.66
N TRP A 25 -3.27 5.43 -2.63
CA TRP A 25 -4.22 6.32 -3.27
C TRP A 25 -3.46 7.26 -4.20
N ASP A 26 -3.76 7.18 -5.50
CA ASP A 26 -2.96 7.82 -6.54
C ASP A 26 -3.85 8.35 -7.67
N THR A 27 -4.17 9.64 -7.66
CA THR A 27 -5.07 10.23 -8.68
C THR A 27 -4.41 10.49 -10.02
N LEU A 28 -3.10 10.18 -10.17
CA LEU A 28 -2.46 10.15 -11.49
C LEU A 28 -2.75 8.84 -12.23
N LEU A 29 -2.93 7.74 -11.49
CA LEU A 29 -3.13 6.40 -12.05
C LEU A 29 -4.57 5.90 -11.89
N ASN A 30 -5.26 6.35 -10.84
CA ASN A 30 -6.65 6.04 -10.56
C ASN A 30 -7.54 7.24 -10.86
N ASN A 31 -8.49 7.09 -11.77
CA ASN A 31 -9.39 8.17 -12.18
C ASN A 31 -10.82 8.02 -11.63
N ASN A 32 -11.03 7.15 -10.62
CA ASN A 32 -12.34 7.04 -9.97
C ASN A 32 -12.71 8.33 -9.20
N LYS A 33 -11.73 9.14 -8.80
CA LYS A 33 -11.91 10.47 -8.20
C LYS A 33 -11.00 11.51 -8.86
N VAL A 34 -11.45 12.76 -8.88
CA VAL A 34 -10.69 13.90 -9.41
C VAL A 34 -10.15 14.74 -8.25
N ALA A 35 -8.84 14.71 -8.03
CA ALA A 35 -8.17 15.51 -7.01
C ALA A 35 -6.80 16.04 -7.49
N GLY A 36 -6.74 16.46 -8.76
CA GLY A 36 -5.51 16.93 -9.38
C GLY A 36 -4.43 15.84 -9.44
N LYS A 37 -3.22 16.16 -8.96
CA LYS A 37 -2.05 15.26 -8.98
C LYS A 37 -1.70 14.69 -7.60
N ALA A 38 -2.69 14.54 -6.72
CA ALA A 38 -2.48 14.11 -5.35
C ALA A 38 -2.17 12.60 -5.27
N ARG A 39 -1.21 12.25 -4.42
CA ARG A 39 -0.76 10.87 -4.21
C ARG A 39 -0.40 10.68 -2.75
N CYS A 40 -0.97 9.66 -2.12
CA CYS A 40 -0.79 9.41 -0.70
C CYS A 40 -0.60 7.92 -0.41
N ARG A 41 0.11 7.63 0.68
CA ARG A 41 0.22 6.31 1.28
C ARG A 41 -0.69 6.28 2.52
N PHE A 42 -1.99 6.31 2.26
CA PHE A 42 -3.01 6.33 3.30
C PHE A 42 -3.12 4.97 3.97
N ASP A 43 -3.10 3.91 3.17
CA ASP A 43 -3.27 2.54 3.63
C ASP A 43 -1.90 1.97 4.03
N ARG A 44 -1.81 1.45 5.25
CA ARG A 44 -0.58 0.90 5.84
C ARG A 44 -0.92 -0.27 6.73
N ILE A 45 -0.01 -1.24 6.79
CA ILE A 45 -0.02 -2.29 7.82
C ILE A 45 1.17 -2.07 8.72
N ILE A 46 0.88 -1.82 9.99
CA ILE A 46 1.88 -1.79 11.07
C ILE A 46 1.73 -3.09 11.84
N TYR A 47 2.82 -3.82 12.03
CA TYR A 47 2.82 -5.14 12.66
C TYR A 47 3.93 -5.23 13.70
N LYS A 48 3.76 -6.15 14.66
CA LYS A 48 4.79 -6.46 15.65
C LYS A 48 5.68 -7.55 15.06
N SER A 49 6.88 -7.19 14.64
CA SER A 49 7.86 -8.13 14.09
C SER A 49 8.39 -9.02 15.21
N ALA A 50 8.97 -8.42 16.26
CA ALA A 50 9.54 -9.11 17.44
C ALA A 50 10.38 -10.37 17.11
N GLY A 51 10.99 -10.43 15.92
CA GLY A 51 11.72 -11.60 15.43
C GLY A 51 10.85 -12.82 15.08
N VAL A 52 9.53 -12.67 15.03
CA VAL A 52 8.56 -13.72 14.67
C VAL A 52 8.60 -14.04 13.19
N PHE A 53 8.85 -13.03 12.35
CA PHE A 53 8.91 -13.17 10.90
C PHE A 53 10.36 -13.02 10.41
N SER A 54 10.74 -13.91 9.51
CA SER A 54 12.02 -13.92 8.80
C SER A 54 12.08 -12.88 7.67
N GLY A 55 10.92 -12.46 7.15
CA GLY A 55 10.84 -11.45 6.11
C GLY A 55 9.41 -11.03 5.78
N VAL A 56 9.28 -10.01 4.93
CA VAL A 56 8.00 -9.46 4.49
C VAL A 56 8.04 -9.13 3.01
N ASP A 57 7.04 -9.60 2.28
CA ASP A 57 6.71 -9.13 0.93
C ASP A 57 5.54 -8.16 0.96
N PHE A 58 5.59 -7.16 0.09
CA PHE A 58 4.57 -6.13 -0.05
C PHE A 58 4.28 -5.88 -1.53
N SER A 59 3.00 -5.88 -1.91
CA SER A 59 2.51 -5.53 -3.24
C SER A 59 1.21 -4.72 -3.19
N LEU A 60 0.79 -4.24 -4.34
CA LEU A 60 -0.52 -3.59 -4.53
C LEU A 60 -1.39 -4.45 -5.44
N GLU A 61 -2.67 -4.51 -5.12
CA GLU A 61 -3.69 -5.27 -5.86
C GLU A 61 -4.87 -4.39 -6.25
N GLY A 62 -5.75 -4.90 -7.12
CA GLY A 62 -6.93 -4.17 -7.58
C GLY A 62 -6.62 -3.08 -8.62
N GLN A 63 -5.46 -3.15 -9.27
CA GLN A 63 -5.00 -2.17 -10.27
C GLN A 63 -5.56 -2.39 -11.68
N ASN A 64 -6.42 -3.41 -11.86
CA ASN A 64 -7.09 -3.69 -13.12
C ASN A 64 -8.47 -3.05 -13.15
N ARG A 65 -8.82 -2.38 -14.26
CA ARG A 65 -10.17 -1.83 -14.45
C ARG A 65 -11.21 -2.92 -14.60
N ILE A 66 -12.39 -2.66 -14.06
CA ILE A 66 -13.60 -3.45 -14.31
C ILE A 66 -14.08 -3.13 -15.73
N ARG A 67 -14.16 -4.16 -16.58
CA ARG A 67 -14.45 -3.99 -18.01
C ARG A 67 -15.84 -3.40 -18.30
N THR A 68 -16.84 -3.73 -17.49
CA THR A 68 -18.24 -3.33 -17.73
C THR A 68 -18.55 -1.91 -17.29
N SER A 69 -17.88 -1.39 -16.27
CA SER A 69 -18.09 -0.04 -15.73
C SER A 69 -16.95 0.93 -16.05
N LEU A 70 -15.85 0.44 -16.64
CA LEU A 70 -14.64 1.19 -17.00
C LEU A 70 -13.96 1.94 -15.84
N CYS A 71 -14.33 1.62 -14.59
CA CYS A 71 -13.71 2.15 -13.38
C CYS A 71 -12.78 1.11 -12.73
N PHE A 72 -11.94 1.54 -11.80
CA PHE A 72 -11.24 0.62 -10.91
C PHE A 72 -12.19 0.11 -9.82
N PRO A 73 -11.89 -1.02 -9.16
CA PRO A 73 -12.69 -1.54 -8.05
C PRO A 73 -12.87 -0.55 -6.88
N SER A 74 -11.88 0.31 -6.66
CA SER A 74 -11.87 1.37 -5.64
C SER A 74 -11.01 2.54 -6.13
N ASP A 75 -11.12 3.71 -5.50
CA ASP A 75 -10.14 4.79 -5.68
C ASP A 75 -8.82 4.54 -4.93
N HIS A 76 -8.78 3.52 -4.08
CA HIS A 76 -7.58 3.00 -3.44
C HIS A 76 -7.13 1.67 -4.09
N TRP A 77 -5.82 1.45 -4.16
CA TRP A 77 -5.21 0.14 -4.39
C TRP A 77 -5.17 -0.64 -3.09
N ALA A 78 -5.49 -1.93 -3.15
CA ALA A 78 -5.40 -2.80 -2.00
C ALA A 78 -3.93 -3.07 -1.68
N ILE A 79 -3.57 -3.09 -0.40
CA ILE A 79 -2.27 -3.55 0.07
C ILE A 79 -2.32 -5.06 0.30
N LEU A 80 -1.34 -5.79 -0.22
CA LEU A 80 -1.15 -7.21 0.05
C LEU A 80 0.20 -7.39 0.71
N VAL A 81 0.20 -8.06 1.86
CA VAL A 81 1.40 -8.31 2.67
C VAL A 81 1.49 -9.80 2.96
N HIS A 82 2.66 -10.37 2.72
CA HIS A 82 2.96 -11.76 3.06
C HIS A 82 4.12 -11.76 4.07
N PHE A 83 3.88 -12.37 5.23
CA PHE A 83 4.85 -12.51 6.30
C PHE A 83 5.40 -13.93 6.27
N HIS A 84 6.73 -14.07 6.32
CA HIS A 84 7.44 -15.35 6.22
C HIS A 84 8.00 -15.82 7.55
#